data_AF-A0A5Q4G331-F1
#
_entry.id   AF-A0A5Q4G331-F1
#
_cell.length_a   1.000
_cell.length_b   1.000
_cell.length_c   1.000
_cell.angle_alpha   90.00
_cell.angle_beta   90.00
_cell.angle_gamma   90.00
#
_symmetry.space_group_name_H-M   'P 1'
#
loop_
_entity.id
_entity.type
_entity.pdbx_description
1 polymer ?
#
loop_
_entity_poly.entity_id
_entity_poly.type
_entity_poly.pdbx_seq_one_letter_code
_entity_poly.pdbx_strand_id
1 'polypeptide(L)'
;MEQPSIPPRTLPDALQAEGITWITTREIAERLAIRPDQVPDSVERSRAAGRMRSITKGAWLVVPPEYLGWGAPPPEHYVDAWMRHLGHAYYVGLLTAAARHGLTHHAPQVFHVVTTARLRDRTVGRSKIAFVYAKHCRDRHTVRATVPTGQLIVSSLVVTLLDLVSHPDRSGGPSNVASIATLALEDGRFDVDALAANAATYRVPVVQRLGYLLERAADHVGTSVDLDPLARLVERRSIVPLDTRAPATGAVDPRWHVRVNVDVEIDT
;
A
#
# COMPACT_ATOMS: atom_id res chain seq x y z
N MET A 1 -4.81 2.03 41.76
CA MET A 1 -5.93 2.96 41.50
C MET A 1 -6.84 2.26 40.51
N GLU A 2 -7.94 1.65 41.00
CA GLU A 2 -8.93 0.99 40.13
C GLU A 2 -9.52 2.03 39.19
N GLN A 3 -9.38 1.84 37.87
CA GLN A 3 -10.12 2.65 36.91
C GLN A 3 -11.61 2.28 37.05
N PRO A 4 -12.52 3.26 37.15
CA PRO A 4 -13.94 2.97 37.26
C PRO A 4 -14.43 2.22 36.02
N SER A 5 -15.16 1.12 36.25
CA SER A 5 -15.75 0.31 35.17
C SER A 5 -16.66 1.16 34.30
N ILE A 6 -16.36 1.23 32.99
CA ILE A 6 -17.17 1.98 32.04
C ILE A 6 -18.38 1.13 31.64
N PRO A 7 -19.62 1.66 31.62
CA PRO A 7 -20.76 0.92 31.10
C PRO A 7 -20.56 0.56 29.61
N PRO A 8 -20.89 -0.67 29.16
CA PRO A 8 -20.67 -1.08 27.75
C PRO A 8 -21.30 -0.15 26.71
N ARG A 9 -22.45 0.48 27.05
CA ARG A 9 -23.17 1.42 26.16
C ARG A 9 -22.41 2.72 25.90
N THR A 10 -21.59 3.17 26.84
CA THR A 10 -20.82 4.44 26.75
C THR A 10 -19.38 4.20 26.33
N LEU A 11 -18.96 2.94 26.20
CA LEU A 11 -17.59 2.57 25.84
C LEU A 11 -17.10 3.27 24.56
N PRO A 12 -17.86 3.30 23.44
CA PRO A 12 -17.35 3.96 22.22
C PRO A 12 -17.09 5.46 22.43
N ASP A 13 -17.95 6.16 23.17
CA ASP A 13 -17.79 7.60 23.46
C ASP A 13 -16.56 7.85 24.34
N ALA A 14 -16.38 7.04 25.38
CA ALA A 14 -15.22 7.15 26.26
C ALA A 14 -13.91 6.89 25.49
N LEU A 15 -13.87 5.86 24.65
CA LEU A 15 -12.70 5.57 23.82
C LEU A 15 -12.40 6.71 22.83
N GLN A 16 -13.43 7.29 22.20
CA GLN A 16 -13.24 8.43 21.29
C GLN A 16 -12.76 9.69 22.02
N ALA A 17 -13.27 9.97 23.21
CA ALA A 17 -12.82 11.10 24.03
C ALA A 17 -11.33 10.98 24.41
N GLU A 18 -10.80 9.76 24.48
CA GLU A 18 -9.38 9.47 24.69
C GLU A 18 -8.55 9.39 23.39
N GLY A 19 -9.17 9.62 22.23
CA GLY A 19 -8.51 9.51 20.92
C GLY A 19 -8.25 8.07 20.46
N ILE A 20 -8.87 7.08 21.09
CA ILE A 20 -8.66 5.66 20.78
C ILE A 20 -9.56 5.23 19.63
N THR A 21 -8.94 4.91 18.49
CA THR A 21 -9.62 4.44 17.27
C THR A 21 -9.45 2.94 17.03
N TRP A 22 -8.47 2.31 17.68
CA TRP A 22 -8.17 0.88 17.65
C TRP A 22 -8.01 0.36 19.07
N ILE A 23 -8.65 -0.77 19.39
CA ILE A 23 -8.55 -1.39 20.71
C ILE A 23 -8.64 -2.91 20.61
N THR A 24 -7.90 -3.62 21.45
CA THR A 24 -7.93 -5.08 21.55
C THR A 24 -9.08 -5.56 22.42
N THR A 25 -9.46 -6.82 22.25
CA THR A 25 -10.45 -7.47 23.12
C THR A 25 -10.00 -7.51 24.57
N ARG A 26 -8.69 -7.63 24.83
CA ARG A 26 -8.15 -7.63 26.19
C ARG A 26 -8.33 -6.26 26.85
N GLU A 27 -7.99 -5.18 26.14
CA GLU A 27 -8.15 -3.81 26.65
C GLU A 27 -9.62 -3.44 26.87
N ILE A 28 -10.54 -3.90 26.00
CA ILE A 28 -11.98 -3.73 26.25
C ILE A 28 -12.39 -4.47 27.52
N ALA A 29 -11.95 -5.72 27.69
CA ALA A 29 -12.28 -6.53 28.86
C ALA A 29 -11.80 -5.85 30.17
N GLU A 30 -10.58 -5.33 30.16
CA GLU A 30 -9.99 -4.56 31.27
C GLU A 30 -10.83 -3.31 31.59
N ARG A 31 -11.22 -2.52 30.58
CA ARG A 31 -12.03 -1.29 30.76
C ARG A 31 -13.46 -1.54 31.26
N LEU A 32 -14.02 -2.69 30.92
CA LEU A 32 -15.37 -3.09 31.33
C LEU A 32 -15.36 -3.94 32.62
N ALA A 33 -14.19 -4.29 33.15
CA ALA A 33 -14.02 -5.24 34.26
C ALA A 33 -14.76 -6.58 34.03
N ILE A 34 -14.70 -7.10 32.79
CA ILE A 34 -15.29 -8.39 32.39
C ILE A 34 -14.20 -9.33 31.87
N ARG A 35 -14.57 -10.59 31.62
CA ARG A 35 -13.66 -11.54 30.96
C ARG A 35 -13.60 -11.31 29.44
N PRO A 36 -12.48 -11.59 28.77
CA PRO A 36 -12.34 -11.39 27.32
C PRO A 36 -13.37 -12.13 26.46
N ASP A 37 -13.86 -13.30 26.91
CA ASP A 37 -14.89 -14.08 26.22
C ASP A 37 -16.27 -13.40 26.24
N GLN A 38 -16.51 -12.48 27.18
CA GLN A 38 -17.76 -11.73 27.32
C GLN A 38 -17.77 -10.45 26.47
N VAL A 39 -16.63 -10.05 25.90
CA VAL A 39 -16.51 -8.79 25.15
C VAL A 39 -17.44 -8.75 23.93
N PRO A 40 -17.49 -9.76 23.04
CA PRO A 40 -18.35 -9.71 21.86
C PRO A 40 -19.81 -9.38 22.19
N ASP A 41 -20.37 -10.04 23.20
CA ASP A 41 -21.75 -9.84 23.65
C ASP A 41 -21.92 -8.44 24.29
N SER A 42 -20.94 -8.00 25.09
CA SER A 42 -21.01 -6.70 25.77
C SER A 42 -21.02 -5.51 24.80
N VAL A 43 -20.35 -5.63 23.64
CA VAL A 43 -20.26 -4.56 22.63
C VAL A 43 -21.25 -4.73 21.48
N GLU A 44 -22.12 -5.75 21.52
CA GLU A 44 -23.02 -6.10 20.42
C GLU A 44 -23.94 -4.94 20.01
N ARG A 45 -24.46 -4.19 20.98
CA ARG A 45 -25.28 -2.99 20.69
C ARG A 45 -24.49 -1.90 19.97
N SER A 46 -23.25 -1.66 20.39
CA SER A 46 -22.34 -0.69 19.74
C SER A 46 -21.97 -1.15 18.33
N ARG A 47 -21.81 -2.47 18.13
CA ARG A 47 -21.56 -3.09 16.83
C ARG A 47 -22.77 -2.96 15.90
N ALA A 48 -23.97 -3.27 16.39
CA ALA A 48 -25.22 -3.14 15.64
C ALA A 48 -25.49 -1.68 15.24
N ALA A 49 -25.11 -0.73 16.10
CA ALA A 49 -25.16 0.71 15.79
C ALA A 49 -24.01 1.21 14.90
N GLY A 50 -23.09 0.35 14.46
CA GLY A 50 -21.95 0.71 13.61
C GLY A 50 -20.84 1.50 14.29
N ARG A 51 -20.91 1.71 15.62
CA ARG A 51 -19.97 2.51 16.41
C ARG A 51 -18.70 1.74 16.80
N MET A 52 -18.75 0.41 16.71
CA MET A 52 -17.60 -0.46 16.86
C MET A 52 -17.62 -1.55 15.79
N ARG A 53 -16.45 -1.98 15.34
CA ARG A 53 -16.33 -3.01 14.29
C ARG A 53 -15.17 -3.93 14.57
N SER A 54 -15.43 -5.23 14.64
CA SER A 54 -14.35 -6.24 14.64
C SER A 54 -13.67 -6.26 13.26
N ILE A 55 -12.36 -6.01 13.23
CA ILE A 55 -11.56 -6.12 12.00
C ILE A 55 -10.98 -7.52 11.84
N THR A 56 -10.49 -8.09 12.94
CA THR A 56 -9.86 -9.40 13.00
C THR A 56 -10.07 -9.97 14.40
N LYS A 57 -9.76 -11.25 14.58
CA LYS A 57 -9.89 -11.90 15.89
C LYS A 57 -9.10 -11.12 16.94
N GLY A 58 -9.78 -10.73 18.01
CA GLY A 58 -9.16 -10.05 19.15
C GLY A 58 -8.99 -8.54 18.99
N ALA A 59 -9.45 -7.91 17.91
CA ALA A 59 -9.26 -6.48 17.68
C ALA A 59 -10.47 -5.77 17.06
N TRP A 60 -10.69 -4.54 17.53
CA TRP A 60 -11.85 -3.74 17.26
C TRP A 60 -11.44 -2.33 16.81
N LEU A 61 -12.16 -1.81 15.83
CA LEU A 61 -12.21 -0.40 15.54
C LEU A 61 -13.30 0.26 16.33
N VAL A 62 -12.98 1.45 16.83
CA VAL A 62 -13.97 2.43 17.26
C VAL A 62 -14.27 3.31 16.05
N VAL A 63 -15.54 3.48 15.71
CA VAL A 63 -15.98 4.24 14.53
C VAL A 63 -16.50 5.61 14.99
N PRO A 64 -15.76 6.70 14.76
CA PRO A 64 -16.20 8.05 15.02
C PRO A 64 -17.49 8.43 14.26
N PRO A 65 -18.30 9.36 14.78
CA PRO A 65 -19.53 9.83 14.15
C PRO A 65 -19.37 10.22 12.67
N GLU A 66 -18.29 10.92 12.32
CA GLU A 66 -17.98 11.36 10.96
C GLU A 66 -17.78 10.21 9.97
N TYR A 67 -17.51 8.99 10.45
CA TYR A 67 -17.32 7.80 9.64
C TYR A 67 -18.46 6.78 9.74
N LEU A 68 -19.54 7.06 10.48
CA LEU A 68 -20.67 6.14 10.59
C LEU A 68 -21.30 5.83 9.23
N GLY A 69 -21.49 6.86 8.39
CA GLY A 69 -21.99 6.68 7.02
C GLY A 69 -21.05 5.89 6.11
N TRP A 70 -19.76 5.82 6.45
CA TRP A 70 -18.76 5.07 5.70
C TRP A 70 -18.55 3.65 6.26
N GLY A 71 -19.09 3.37 7.45
CA GLY A 71 -19.01 2.09 8.16
C GLY A 71 -17.65 1.78 8.79
N ALA A 72 -16.63 2.60 8.55
CA ALA A 72 -15.31 2.56 9.16
C ALA A 72 -14.50 3.84 8.80
N PRO A 73 -13.50 4.21 9.61
CA PRO A 73 -12.49 5.19 9.23
C PRO A 73 -11.71 4.78 7.96
N PRO A 74 -10.96 5.71 7.33
CA PRO A 74 -10.01 5.39 6.27
C PRO A 74 -8.95 4.36 6.71
N PRO A 75 -8.48 3.46 5.83
CA PRO A 75 -7.50 2.43 6.19
C PRO A 75 -6.19 2.98 6.76
N GLU A 76 -5.76 4.16 6.32
CA GLU A 76 -4.59 4.82 6.89
C GLU A 76 -4.66 5.02 8.41
N HIS A 77 -5.86 5.02 9.00
CA HIS A 77 -6.05 5.26 10.42
C HIS A 77 -5.75 4.02 11.27
N TYR A 78 -5.81 2.81 10.70
CA TYR A 78 -5.74 1.57 11.48
C TYR A 78 -4.88 0.46 10.90
N VAL A 79 -4.45 0.53 9.64
CA VAL A 79 -3.63 -0.54 9.05
C VAL A 79 -2.36 -0.79 9.86
N ASP A 80 -1.72 0.26 10.37
CA ASP A 80 -0.53 0.15 11.21
C ASP A 80 -0.79 -0.68 12.49
N ALA A 81 -1.81 -0.30 13.25
CA ALA A 81 -2.22 -1.03 14.46
C ALA A 81 -2.65 -2.47 14.13
N TRP A 82 -3.36 -2.66 13.01
CA TRP A 82 -3.79 -3.96 12.54
C TRP A 82 -2.61 -4.88 12.21
N MET A 83 -1.63 -4.39 11.47
CA MET A 83 -0.45 -5.18 11.09
C MET A 83 0.44 -5.49 12.31
N ARG A 84 0.56 -4.57 13.28
CA ARG A 84 1.21 -4.84 14.56
C ARG A 84 0.48 -5.90 15.37
N HIS A 85 -0.85 -5.83 15.48
CA HIS A 85 -1.67 -6.84 16.17
C HIS A 85 -1.50 -8.23 15.57
N LEU A 86 -1.35 -8.33 14.25
CA LEU A 86 -1.06 -9.59 13.56
C LEU A 86 0.41 -10.03 13.65
N GLY A 87 1.32 -9.16 14.12
CA GLY A 87 2.77 -9.43 14.16
C GLY A 87 3.41 -9.50 12.77
N HIS A 88 2.87 -8.78 11.79
CA HIS A 88 3.32 -8.82 10.40
C HIS A 88 3.99 -7.50 10.00
N ALA A 89 5.17 -7.61 9.38
CA ALA A 89 5.77 -6.44 8.73
C ALA A 89 4.93 -6.04 7.53
N TYR A 90 4.89 -4.73 7.29
CA TYR A 90 4.12 -4.17 6.19
C TYR A 90 4.70 -2.84 5.73
N TYR A 91 4.29 -2.44 4.54
CA TYR A 91 4.26 -1.04 4.13
C TYR A 91 3.06 -0.81 3.20
N VAL A 92 2.63 0.44 3.09
CA VAL A 92 1.68 0.88 2.07
C VAL A 92 2.42 1.01 0.75
N GLY A 93 1.96 0.30 -0.28
CA GLY A 93 2.66 0.18 -1.56
C GLY A 93 1.77 0.45 -2.77
N LEU A 94 2.29 0.16 -3.97
CA LEU A 94 1.58 0.25 -5.25
C LEU A 94 0.89 1.62 -5.45
N LEU A 95 -0.31 1.63 -6.04
CA LEU A 95 -1.06 2.85 -6.37
C LEU A 95 -1.37 3.71 -5.14
N THR A 96 -1.52 3.08 -3.96
CA THR A 96 -1.75 3.82 -2.71
C THR A 96 -0.51 4.60 -2.31
N ALA A 97 0.69 4.02 -2.45
CA ALA A 97 1.93 4.75 -2.23
C ALA A 97 2.17 5.81 -3.31
N ALA A 98 1.88 5.49 -4.58
CA ALA A 98 2.02 6.45 -5.68
C ALA A 98 1.20 7.71 -5.43
N ALA A 99 -0.07 7.57 -5.04
CA ALA A 99 -0.92 8.70 -4.68
C ALA A 99 -0.39 9.50 -3.48
N ARG A 100 0.18 8.83 -2.47
CA ARG A 100 0.80 9.52 -1.33
C ARG A 100 2.07 10.28 -1.68
N HIS A 101 2.78 9.85 -2.72
CA HIS A 101 3.92 10.59 -3.26
C HIS A 101 3.52 11.70 -4.23
N GLY A 102 2.23 11.88 -4.54
CA GLY A 102 1.75 12.86 -5.51
C GLY A 102 1.87 12.40 -6.97
N LEU A 103 2.13 11.11 -7.21
CA LEU A 103 2.43 10.57 -8.54
C LEU A 103 1.18 10.09 -9.30
N THR A 104 0.00 10.63 -8.97
CA THR A 104 -1.22 10.37 -9.73
C THR A 104 -2.27 11.44 -9.42
N HIS A 105 -3.01 11.87 -10.44
CA HIS A 105 -4.18 12.74 -10.29
C HIS A 105 -5.45 11.98 -9.87
N HIS A 106 -5.41 10.65 -9.90
CA HIS A 106 -6.55 9.80 -9.58
C HIS A 106 -6.44 9.19 -8.19
N ALA A 107 -7.51 9.30 -7.41
CA ALA A 107 -7.59 8.65 -6.11
C ALA A 107 -7.64 7.12 -6.27
N PRO A 108 -6.72 6.36 -5.63
CA PRO A 108 -6.75 4.91 -5.68
C PRO A 108 -8.05 4.35 -5.10
N GLN A 109 -8.72 3.48 -5.85
CA GLN A 109 -9.97 2.83 -5.41
C GLN A 109 -9.74 1.71 -4.38
N VAL A 110 -8.49 1.27 -4.23
CA VAL A 110 -8.07 0.19 -3.35
C VAL A 110 -6.85 0.64 -2.56
N PHE A 111 -6.88 0.38 -1.25
CA PHE A 111 -5.75 0.61 -0.35
C PHE A 111 -4.85 -0.63 -0.37
N HIS A 112 -3.62 -0.48 -0.86
CA HIS A 112 -2.67 -1.57 -1.04
C HIS A 112 -1.70 -1.66 0.13
N VAL A 113 -1.68 -2.83 0.76
CA VAL A 113 -0.75 -3.17 1.85
C VAL A 113 0.15 -4.30 1.38
N VAL A 114 1.45 -4.02 1.26
CA VAL A 114 2.45 -5.05 1.01
C VAL A 114 2.89 -5.62 2.36
N THR A 115 2.96 -6.95 2.49
CA THR A 115 3.27 -7.60 3.75
C THR A 115 3.96 -8.95 3.57
N THR A 116 4.64 -9.42 4.63
CA THR A 116 5.21 -10.77 4.69
C THR A 116 4.15 -11.88 4.88
N ALA A 117 2.88 -11.54 5.09
CA ALA A 117 1.81 -12.51 5.35
C ALA A 117 0.91 -12.72 4.14
N ARG A 118 0.40 -13.95 3.98
CA ARG A 118 -0.63 -14.26 2.97
C ARG A 118 -2.01 -13.97 3.53
N LEU A 119 -2.39 -12.70 3.48
CA LEU A 119 -3.71 -12.23 3.91
C LEU A 119 -4.67 -12.17 2.71
N ARG A 120 -5.95 -12.42 2.96
CA ARG A 120 -7.00 -12.22 1.95
C ARG A 120 -7.40 -10.75 1.92
N ASP A 121 -7.67 -10.23 0.73
CA ASP A 121 -8.25 -8.91 0.50
C ASP A 121 -9.55 -8.76 1.29
N ARG A 122 -9.82 -7.54 1.79
CA ARG A 122 -10.97 -7.25 2.65
C ARG A 122 -11.65 -5.95 2.29
N THR A 123 -12.94 -5.88 2.59
CA THR A 123 -13.69 -4.64 2.59
C THR A 123 -14.04 -4.26 4.02
N VAL A 124 -13.62 -3.07 4.45
CA VAL A 124 -13.88 -2.52 5.79
C VAL A 124 -14.61 -1.20 5.64
N GLY A 125 -15.88 -1.16 6.06
CA GLY A 125 -16.77 -0.06 5.68
C GLY A 125 -16.88 0.03 4.15
N ARG A 126 -16.67 1.23 3.60
CA ARG A 126 -16.60 1.47 2.15
C ARG A 126 -15.22 1.20 1.53
N SER A 127 -14.18 0.99 2.33
CA SER A 127 -12.82 0.90 1.85
C SER A 127 -12.45 -0.53 1.45
N LYS A 128 -11.92 -0.69 0.24
CA LYS A 128 -11.30 -1.93 -0.23
C LYS A 128 -9.83 -1.94 0.15
N ILE A 129 -9.37 -3.04 0.72
CA ILE A 129 -7.98 -3.25 1.14
C ILE A 129 -7.46 -4.49 0.44
N ALA A 130 -6.41 -4.31 -0.35
CA ALA A 130 -5.70 -5.37 -1.02
C ALA A 130 -4.41 -5.70 -0.28
N PHE A 131 -4.19 -6.98 0.01
CA PHE A 131 -2.96 -7.47 0.60
C PHE A 131 -2.08 -8.11 -0.45
N VAL A 132 -0.86 -7.62 -0.55
CA VAL A 132 0.14 -8.11 -1.50
C VAL A 132 1.23 -8.81 -0.72
N TYR A 133 1.38 -10.10 -0.95
CA TYR A 133 2.43 -10.89 -0.32
C TYR A 133 3.78 -10.57 -0.98
N ALA A 134 4.75 -10.10 -0.19
CA ALA A 134 6.13 -9.97 -0.62
C ALA A 134 7.07 -10.56 0.44
N LYS A 135 7.84 -11.58 0.04
CA LYS A 135 8.81 -12.26 0.92
C LYS A 135 9.82 -11.27 1.52
N HIS A 136 10.30 -10.34 0.71
CA HIS A 136 11.31 -9.34 1.05
C HIS A 136 10.70 -8.02 1.54
N CYS A 137 9.45 -8.02 2.01
CA CYS A 137 8.76 -6.81 2.46
C CYS A 137 9.56 -6.03 3.53
N ARG A 138 10.26 -6.73 4.43
CA ARG A 138 11.10 -6.12 5.49
C ARG A 138 12.35 -5.42 4.97
N ASP A 139 12.82 -5.85 3.80
CA ASP A 139 14.10 -5.41 3.23
C ASP A 139 13.92 -4.20 2.31
N ARG A 140 12.66 -3.83 2.00
CA ARG A 140 12.35 -2.71 1.11
C ARG A 140 12.61 -1.39 1.80
N HIS A 141 13.17 -0.44 1.04
CA HIS A 141 13.31 0.93 1.52
C HIS A 141 11.94 1.61 1.65
N THR A 142 11.68 2.15 2.84
CA THR A 142 10.39 2.76 3.20
C THR A 142 10.59 4.11 3.86
N VAL A 143 9.61 4.99 3.74
CA VAL A 143 9.52 6.26 4.44
C VAL A 143 8.37 6.23 5.43
N ARG A 144 8.44 7.09 6.44
CA ARG A 144 7.35 7.30 7.40
C ARG A 144 6.49 8.45 6.93
N ALA A 145 5.18 8.24 6.92
CA ALA A 145 4.20 9.28 6.58
C ALA A 145 3.27 9.52 7.77
N THR A 146 3.14 10.79 8.19
CA THR A 146 2.22 11.17 9.26
C THR A 146 0.78 11.01 8.80
N VAL A 147 -0.06 10.50 9.70
CA VAL A 147 -1.52 10.35 9.55
C VAL A 147 -2.19 10.78 10.85
N PRO A 148 -3.52 11.06 10.86
CA PRO A 148 -4.21 11.52 12.07
C PRO A 148 -4.03 10.61 13.30
N THR A 149 -3.83 9.30 13.09
CA THR A 149 -3.66 8.32 14.16
C THR A 149 -2.21 7.93 14.46
N GLY A 150 -1.23 8.64 13.88
CA GLY A 150 0.19 8.39 14.11
C GLY A 150 1.02 8.38 12.83
N GLN A 151 1.69 7.25 12.55
CA GLN A 151 2.56 7.11 11.39
C GLN A 151 2.24 5.85 10.59
N LEU A 152 2.31 5.96 9.27
CA LEU A 152 2.31 4.83 8.35
C LEU A 152 3.71 4.59 7.80
N ILE A 153 4.02 3.32 7.57
CA ILE A 153 5.16 2.91 6.75
C ILE A 153 4.71 2.86 5.29
N VAL A 154 5.39 3.59 4.39
CA VAL A 154 5.06 3.70 2.97
C VAL A 154 6.31 3.35 2.16
N SER A 155 6.18 2.66 1.01
CA SER A 155 7.31 2.45 0.11
C SER A 155 7.95 3.78 -0.28
N SER A 156 9.27 3.84 -0.41
CA SER A 156 9.91 5.02 -1.00
C SER A 156 9.45 5.22 -2.45
N LEU A 157 9.73 6.37 -3.04
CA LEU A 157 9.36 6.70 -4.41
C LEU A 157 9.86 5.63 -5.40
N VAL A 158 11.16 5.30 -5.35
CA VAL A 158 11.77 4.29 -6.24
C VAL A 158 11.23 2.87 -6.00
N VAL A 159 10.97 2.48 -4.74
CA VAL A 159 10.35 1.18 -4.41
C VAL A 159 8.92 1.12 -4.92
N THR A 160 8.19 2.23 -4.91
CA THR A 160 6.83 2.32 -5.44
C THR A 160 6.79 1.98 -6.92
N LEU A 161 7.71 2.55 -7.73
CA LEU A 161 7.83 2.24 -9.16
C LEU A 161 8.16 0.76 -9.41
N LEU A 162 9.13 0.22 -8.67
CA LEU A 162 9.52 -1.19 -8.77
C LEU A 162 8.37 -2.14 -8.39
N ASP A 163 7.59 -1.80 -7.36
CA ASP A 163 6.45 -2.59 -6.92
C ASP A 163 5.31 -2.59 -7.94
N LEU A 164 5.03 -1.45 -8.58
CA LEU A 164 4.00 -1.32 -9.62
C LEU A 164 4.30 -2.23 -10.82
N VAL A 165 5.57 -2.30 -11.24
CA VAL A 165 6.01 -3.21 -12.32
C VAL A 165 6.02 -4.67 -11.87
N SER A 166 6.30 -4.92 -10.58
CA SER A 166 6.29 -6.27 -10.01
C SER A 166 4.88 -6.88 -9.93
N HIS A 167 3.84 -6.04 -9.88
CA HIS A 167 2.44 -6.46 -9.72
C HIS A 167 1.54 -5.83 -10.80
N PRO A 168 1.71 -6.24 -12.08
CA PRO A 168 0.98 -5.65 -13.21
C PRO A 168 -0.54 -5.80 -13.11
N ASP A 169 -1.03 -6.81 -12.38
CA ASP A 169 -2.45 -7.02 -12.08
C ASP A 169 -3.04 -5.97 -11.12
N ARG A 170 -2.20 -5.24 -10.37
CA ARG A 170 -2.61 -4.26 -9.35
C ARG A 170 -2.11 -2.84 -9.64
N SER A 171 -1.44 -2.63 -10.76
CA SER A 171 -0.85 -1.33 -11.12
C SER A 171 -1.54 -0.61 -12.28
N GLY A 172 -2.62 -1.16 -12.84
CA GLY A 172 -3.27 -0.57 -14.01
C GLY A 172 -2.56 -0.84 -15.34
N GLY A 173 -1.47 -1.61 -15.35
CA GLY A 173 -0.71 -1.97 -16.54
C GLY A 173 0.37 -0.97 -16.93
N PRO A 174 1.14 -1.26 -18.00
CA PRO A 174 2.33 -0.48 -18.37
C PRO A 174 2.08 1.01 -18.64
N SER A 175 0.98 1.37 -19.31
CA SER A 175 0.58 2.76 -19.57
C SER A 175 0.47 3.58 -18.27
N ASN A 176 -0.30 3.07 -17.29
CA ASN A 176 -0.44 3.76 -16.00
C ASN A 176 0.89 3.84 -15.24
N VAL A 177 1.74 2.82 -15.33
CA VAL A 177 3.08 2.89 -14.74
C VAL A 177 3.95 3.94 -15.42
N ALA A 178 3.87 4.09 -16.75
CA ALA A 178 4.58 5.13 -17.48
C ALA A 178 4.11 6.53 -17.07
N SER A 179 2.80 6.77 -16.93
CA SER A 179 2.26 8.03 -16.38
C SER A 179 2.78 8.35 -14.97
N ILE A 180 2.78 7.35 -14.08
CA ILE A 180 3.32 7.51 -12.72
C ILE A 180 4.83 7.78 -12.78
N ALA A 181 5.56 7.14 -13.70
CA ALA A 181 6.99 7.35 -13.90
C ALA A 181 7.29 8.76 -14.43
N THR A 182 6.47 9.30 -15.33
CA THR A 182 6.54 10.70 -15.80
C THR A 182 6.50 11.67 -14.63
N LEU A 183 5.47 11.58 -13.77
CA LEU A 183 5.36 12.43 -12.58
C LEU A 183 6.51 12.21 -11.60
N ALA A 184 7.06 10.99 -11.54
CA ALA A 184 8.21 10.70 -10.70
C ALA A 184 9.49 11.37 -11.22
N LEU A 185 9.71 11.40 -12.53
CA LEU A 185 10.87 12.07 -13.13
C LEU A 185 10.82 13.59 -12.98
N GLU A 186 9.63 14.16 -12.96
CA GLU A 186 9.41 15.58 -12.66
C GLU A 186 9.52 15.90 -11.16
N ASP A 187 9.39 14.87 -10.30
CA ASP A 187 9.57 15.01 -8.86
C ASP A 187 11.06 15.16 -8.51
N GLY A 188 11.41 16.28 -7.88
CA GLY A 188 12.79 16.58 -7.49
C GLY A 188 13.42 15.61 -6.46
N ARG A 189 12.70 14.59 -5.99
CA ARG A 189 13.20 13.53 -5.10
C ARG A 189 13.56 12.24 -5.84
N PHE A 190 13.37 12.15 -7.15
CA PHE A 190 13.75 10.96 -7.90
C PHE A 190 15.28 10.84 -7.98
N ASP A 191 15.79 9.68 -7.57
CA ASP A 191 17.22 9.39 -7.45
C ASP A 191 17.49 8.05 -8.14
N VAL A 192 18.27 8.10 -9.22
CA VAL A 192 18.59 6.92 -10.03
C VAL A 192 19.54 5.96 -9.30
N ASP A 193 20.48 6.47 -8.51
CA ASP A 193 21.40 5.61 -7.77
C ASP A 193 20.64 4.84 -6.67
N ALA A 194 19.72 5.53 -5.99
CA ALA A 194 18.80 4.89 -5.07
C ALA A 194 17.90 3.87 -5.78
N LEU A 195 17.41 4.17 -6.98
CA LEU A 195 16.65 3.24 -7.80
C LEU A 195 17.47 1.99 -8.13
N ALA A 196 18.72 2.14 -8.59
CA ALA A 196 19.60 1.05 -8.96
C ALA A 196 19.94 0.14 -7.77
N ALA A 197 20.27 0.74 -6.62
CA ALA A 197 20.54 0.01 -5.40
C ALA A 197 19.32 -0.84 -4.96
N ASN A 198 18.11 -0.27 -5.04
CA ASN A 198 16.89 -1.01 -4.73
C ASN A 198 16.58 -2.07 -5.79
N ALA A 199 16.70 -1.74 -7.07
CA ALA A 199 16.40 -2.62 -8.21
C ALA A 199 17.24 -3.91 -8.19
N ALA A 200 18.47 -3.87 -7.69
CA ALA A 200 19.33 -5.04 -7.53
C ALA A 200 18.71 -6.15 -6.63
N THR A 201 17.73 -5.81 -5.80
CA THR A 201 17.00 -6.73 -4.92
C THR A 201 15.64 -7.16 -5.51
N TYR A 202 15.36 -6.83 -6.76
CA TYR A 202 14.18 -7.27 -7.51
C TYR A 202 14.54 -8.31 -8.56
N ARG A 203 13.52 -8.99 -9.08
CA ARG A 203 13.71 -9.91 -10.21
C ARG A 203 14.08 -9.11 -11.46
N VAL A 204 15.06 -9.59 -12.22
CA VAL A 204 15.54 -8.95 -13.46
C VAL A 204 14.42 -8.47 -14.40
N PRO A 205 13.34 -9.22 -14.69
CA PRO A 205 12.25 -8.74 -15.55
C PRO A 205 11.53 -7.47 -15.06
N VAL A 206 11.54 -7.21 -13.75
CA VAL A 206 11.00 -5.97 -13.17
C VAL A 206 11.88 -4.79 -13.56
N VAL A 207 13.19 -4.95 -13.42
CA VAL A 207 14.17 -3.92 -13.77
C VAL A 207 14.15 -3.61 -15.26
N GLN A 208 14.08 -4.65 -16.10
CA GLN A 208 13.95 -4.52 -17.56
C GLN A 208 12.75 -3.67 -17.96
N ARG A 209 11.55 -4.03 -17.45
CA ARG A 209 10.32 -3.30 -17.77
C ARG A 209 10.32 -1.89 -17.23
N LEU A 210 10.79 -1.68 -16.00
CA LEU A 210 10.83 -0.34 -15.41
C LEU A 210 11.81 0.57 -16.16
N GLY A 211 12.98 0.06 -16.54
CA GLY A 211 13.94 0.83 -17.33
C GLY A 211 13.36 1.31 -18.65
N TYR A 212 12.71 0.41 -19.41
CA TYR A 212 12.01 0.79 -20.63
C TYR A 212 10.92 1.84 -20.39
N LEU A 213 10.11 1.68 -19.34
CA LEU A 213 9.03 2.64 -19.02
C LEU A 213 9.58 4.01 -18.58
N LEU A 214 10.71 4.05 -17.88
CA LEU A 214 11.37 5.29 -17.50
C LEU A 214 11.96 6.03 -18.70
N GLU A 215 12.53 5.33 -19.68
CA GLU A 215 12.97 5.97 -20.93
C GLU A 215 11.80 6.55 -21.70
N ARG A 216 10.69 5.80 -21.83
CA ARG A 216 9.47 6.31 -22.48
C ARG A 216 8.89 7.53 -21.75
N ALA A 217 8.94 7.53 -20.42
CA ALA A 217 8.52 8.67 -19.60
C ALA A 217 9.47 9.87 -19.80
N ALA A 218 10.78 9.64 -19.82
CA ALA A 218 11.78 10.70 -20.02
C ALA A 218 11.64 11.35 -21.41
N ASP A 219 11.45 10.54 -22.46
CA ASP A 219 11.17 11.00 -23.82
C ASP A 219 9.89 11.84 -23.88
N HIS A 220 8.84 11.43 -23.15
CA HIS A 220 7.55 12.12 -23.14
C HIS A 220 7.66 13.53 -22.54
N VAL A 221 8.39 13.71 -21.45
CA VAL A 221 8.61 15.03 -20.83
C VAL A 221 9.79 15.81 -21.42
N GLY A 222 10.52 15.22 -22.37
CA GLY A 222 11.69 15.83 -23.00
C GLY A 222 12.87 16.03 -22.04
N THR A 223 13.03 15.16 -21.04
CA THR A 223 14.14 15.19 -20.09
C THR A 223 15.15 14.07 -20.37
N SER A 224 16.40 14.27 -19.94
CA SER A 224 17.44 13.24 -20.00
C SER A 224 17.67 12.68 -18.60
N VAL A 225 17.58 11.35 -18.46
CA VAL A 225 17.84 10.63 -17.22
C VAL A 225 18.91 9.60 -17.50
N ASP A 226 20.01 9.64 -16.76
CA ASP A 226 21.05 8.62 -16.86
C ASP A 226 20.58 7.32 -16.19
N LEU A 227 20.04 6.40 -16.99
CA LEU A 227 19.58 5.08 -16.53
C LEU A 227 20.66 3.99 -16.70
N ASP A 228 21.92 4.34 -16.99
CA ASP A 228 23.01 3.37 -17.12
C ASP A 228 23.22 2.53 -15.86
N PRO A 229 23.10 3.06 -14.62
CA PRO A 229 23.13 2.23 -13.41
C PRO A 229 22.10 1.09 -13.42
N LEU A 230 20.92 1.34 -14.00
CA LEU A 230 19.86 0.33 -14.14
C LEU A 230 20.16 -0.63 -15.30
N ALA A 231 20.62 -0.12 -16.44
CA ALA A 231 20.93 -0.92 -17.63
C ALA A 231 21.98 -2.00 -17.33
N ARG A 232 23.01 -1.67 -16.53
CA ARG A 232 24.04 -2.62 -16.09
C ARG A 232 23.48 -3.84 -15.36
N LEU A 233 22.36 -3.71 -14.65
CA LEU A 233 21.72 -4.82 -13.93
C LEU A 233 21.08 -5.85 -14.87
N VAL A 234 20.76 -5.43 -16.11
CA VAL A 234 20.01 -6.22 -17.08
C VAL A 234 20.81 -6.60 -18.34
N GLU A 235 22.11 -6.31 -18.38
CA GLU A 235 22.96 -6.68 -19.50
C GLU A 235 22.92 -8.19 -19.80
N ARG A 236 22.75 -8.53 -21.09
CA ARG A 236 22.80 -9.91 -21.61
C ARG A 236 21.74 -10.82 -21.01
N ARG A 237 20.56 -10.28 -20.70
CA ARG A 237 19.44 -11.03 -20.13
C ARG A 237 18.50 -11.52 -21.21
N SER A 238 17.66 -12.50 -20.84
CA SER A 238 16.61 -13.01 -21.71
C SER A 238 15.59 -11.93 -22.02
N ILE A 239 15.02 -12.00 -23.22
CA ILE A 239 13.94 -11.11 -23.63
C ILE A 239 12.68 -11.41 -22.81
N VAL A 240 12.02 -10.37 -22.29
CA VAL A 240 10.75 -10.48 -21.55
C VAL A 240 9.66 -9.64 -22.20
N PRO A 241 8.38 -10.04 -22.18
CA PRO A 241 7.29 -9.17 -22.63
C PRO A 241 7.12 -8.00 -21.67
N LEU A 242 6.77 -6.83 -22.22
CA LEU A 242 6.43 -5.63 -21.46
C LEU A 242 5.20 -5.86 -20.58
N ASP A 243 4.10 -6.33 -21.17
CA ASP A 243 2.92 -6.80 -20.45
C ASP A 243 2.82 -8.33 -20.52
N THR A 244 2.83 -8.99 -19.37
CA THR A 244 2.68 -10.45 -19.30
C THR A 244 1.28 -10.95 -19.61
N ARG A 245 0.29 -10.06 -19.71
CA ARG A 245 -1.12 -10.37 -19.95
C ARG A 245 -1.49 -10.30 -21.43
N ALA A 246 -0.63 -9.72 -22.26
CA ALA A 246 -0.81 -9.61 -23.70
C ALA A 246 0.01 -10.69 -24.44
N PRO A 247 -0.39 -11.09 -25.67
CA PRO A 247 0.43 -11.96 -26.52
C PRO A 247 1.86 -11.43 -26.67
N ALA A 248 2.85 -12.33 -26.67
CA ALA A 248 4.26 -11.94 -26.76
C ALA A 248 4.68 -11.62 -28.21
N THR A 249 4.05 -10.62 -28.82
CA THR A 249 4.33 -10.11 -30.18
C THR A 249 5.04 -8.75 -30.12
N GLY A 250 5.50 -8.22 -31.25
CA GLY A 250 6.10 -6.88 -31.32
C GLY A 250 7.64 -6.85 -31.30
N ALA A 251 8.18 -5.65 -31.46
CA ALA A 251 9.62 -5.41 -31.54
C ALA A 251 10.30 -5.58 -30.18
N VAL A 252 11.60 -5.85 -30.20
CA VAL A 252 12.42 -5.98 -28.99
C VAL A 252 13.23 -4.71 -28.82
N ASP A 253 13.08 -4.06 -27.69
CA ASP A 253 14.00 -3.03 -27.24
C ASP A 253 15.36 -3.67 -26.89
N PRO A 254 16.45 -3.28 -27.56
CA PRO A 254 17.74 -3.93 -27.39
C PRO A 254 18.44 -3.58 -26.08
N ARG A 255 18.14 -2.42 -25.49
CA ARG A 255 18.80 -1.93 -24.26
C ARG A 255 18.27 -2.65 -23.03
N TRP A 256 16.95 -2.79 -22.94
CA TRP A 256 16.27 -3.41 -21.79
C TRP A 256 15.95 -4.88 -22.02
N HIS A 257 16.14 -5.38 -23.24
CA HIS A 257 15.71 -6.71 -23.67
C HIS A 257 14.22 -6.93 -23.38
N VAL A 258 13.39 -5.93 -23.71
CA VAL A 258 11.94 -5.96 -23.50
C VAL A 258 11.25 -6.09 -24.85
N ARG A 259 10.38 -7.07 -25.01
CA ARG A 259 9.47 -7.16 -26.15
C ARG A 259 8.29 -6.22 -25.90
N VAL A 260 8.21 -5.16 -26.70
CA VAL A 260 7.15 -4.15 -26.65
C VAL A 260 5.90 -4.74 -27.30
N ASN A 261 5.11 -5.44 -26.48
CA ASN A 261 3.96 -6.21 -26.92
C ASN A 261 2.61 -5.53 -26.63
N VAL A 262 2.65 -4.31 -26.10
CA VAL A 262 1.53 -3.40 -25.92
C VAL A 262 2.01 -1.99 -26.25
N ASP A 263 1.11 -1.15 -26.73
CA ASP A 263 1.40 0.28 -26.82
C ASP A 263 1.36 0.92 -25.42
N VAL A 264 2.20 1.92 -25.20
CA VAL A 264 2.32 2.64 -23.93
C VAL A 264 1.85 4.06 -24.15
N GLU A 265 0.61 4.31 -23.74
CA GLU A 265 -0.01 5.62 -23.72
C GLU A 265 0.29 6.28 -22.36
N ILE A 266 0.74 7.53 -22.38
CA ILE A 266 1.04 8.31 -21.17
C ILE A 266 -0.04 9.37 -21.05
N ASP A 267 -0.88 9.22 -20.02
CA ASP A 267 -1.84 10.23 -19.59
C ASP A 267 -1.17 11.14 -18.55
N THR A 268 -1.20 12.45 -18.79
CA THR A 268 -0.78 13.51 -17.85
C THR A 268 -1.98 14.39 -17.51
#